data_AF-A0A7S0JES0-F1
#
_entry.id   AF-A0A7S0JES0-F1
#
_cell.length_a   1.000
_cell.length_b   1.000
_cell.length_c   1.000
_cell.angle_alpha   90.00
_cell.angle_beta   90.00
_cell.angle_gamma   90.00
#
_symmetry.space_group_name_H-M   'P 1'
#
loop_
_entity.id
_entity.type
_entity.pdbx_description
1 polymer ?
#
loop_
_entity_poly.entity_id
_entity_poly.type
_entity_poly.pdbx_seq_one_letter_code
_entity_poly.pdbx_strand_id
1 'polypeptide(L)'
;AVQHSLCYSFECVAPRVAGDHGATPLAAYVVLTSVAHAGGDGILSPAQVLQLATAWRLPLNQAWFVPWESAMAVETELHQARWTMTDSEADALLSATGVEQRFLRHVDTQGEVLEGFVLMALDERVDRLEPLVHAYE
;
A
#
# COMPACT_ATOMS: atom_id res chain seq x y z
N ALA A 1 28.52 13.20 13.26
CA ALA A 1 27.40 13.25 12.30
C ALA A 1 26.39 12.22 12.74
N VAL A 2 25.14 12.60 13.01
CA VAL A 2 24.07 11.63 13.26
C VAL A 2 23.88 10.90 11.93
N GLN A 3 24.34 9.64 11.85
CA GLN A 3 24.10 8.83 10.66
C GLN A 3 22.60 8.58 10.59
N HIS A 4 21.94 9.20 9.62
CA HIS A 4 20.57 8.86 9.22
C HIS A 4 20.58 7.45 8.62
N SER A 5 20.71 6.44 9.48
CA SER A 5 20.60 5.05 9.08
C SER A 5 19.12 4.70 9.07
N LEU A 6 18.59 4.37 7.90
CA LEU A 6 17.23 3.88 7.72
C LEU A 6 17.26 2.37 7.62
N CYS A 7 16.31 1.72 8.29
CA CYS A 7 16.01 0.31 8.16
C CYS A 7 14.80 0.16 7.24
N TYR A 8 14.92 -0.66 6.20
CA TYR A 8 13.86 -0.93 5.23
C TYR A 8 13.30 -2.32 5.48
N SER A 9 11.99 -2.41 5.71
CA SER A 9 11.29 -3.67 5.86
C SER A 9 10.57 -4.01 4.56
N PHE A 10 10.83 -5.21 4.04
CA PHE A 10 10.16 -5.73 2.86
C PHE A 10 9.36 -6.97 3.21
N GLU A 11 8.19 -7.10 2.61
CA GLU A 11 7.48 -8.37 2.52
C GLU A 11 7.92 -9.08 1.24
N CYS A 12 8.23 -10.38 1.36
CA CYS A 12 8.58 -11.25 0.25
C CYS A 12 7.41 -12.20 0.00
N VAL A 13 6.75 -12.02 -1.13
CA VAL A 13 5.57 -12.78 -1.52
C VAL A 13 6.01 -13.82 -2.56
N ALA A 14 5.61 -15.08 -2.36
CA ALA A 14 6.01 -16.19 -3.22
C ALA A 14 4.83 -17.11 -3.58
N PRO A 15 4.70 -17.56 -4.84
CA PRO A 15 3.60 -18.43 -5.32
C PRO A 15 3.57 -19.86 -4.76
N ARG A 16 4.33 -20.17 -3.70
CA ARG A 16 4.51 -21.54 -3.19
C ARG A 16 3.81 -21.80 -1.86
N VAL A 17 3.17 -20.77 -1.30
CA VAL A 17 2.44 -20.85 -0.04
C VAL A 17 1.04 -20.31 -0.32
N ALA A 18 0.01 -21.14 -0.11
CA ALA A 18 -1.37 -20.68 -0.16
C ALA A 18 -1.64 -19.81 1.07
N GLY A 19 -2.28 -18.66 0.87
CA GLY A 19 -2.81 -17.84 1.95
C GLY A 19 -3.95 -18.54 2.68
N ASP A 20 -4.42 -17.95 3.78
CA ASP A 20 -5.49 -18.51 4.61
C ASP A 20 -6.83 -18.66 3.86
N HIS A 21 -6.95 -18.04 2.68
CA HIS A 21 -8.13 -18.11 1.83
C HIS A 21 -7.97 -19.05 0.63
N GLY A 22 -6.84 -19.77 0.56
CA GLY A 22 -6.55 -20.73 -0.51
C GLY A 22 -6.10 -20.09 -1.82
N ALA A 23 -6.04 -18.76 -1.89
CA ALA A 23 -5.46 -18.02 -3.01
C ALA A 23 -3.93 -18.10 -2.96
N THR A 24 -3.31 -18.10 -4.12
CA THR A 24 -1.86 -18.09 -4.27
C THR A 24 -1.47 -16.93 -5.17
N PRO A 25 -0.47 -16.11 -4.79
CA PRO A 25 0.03 -15.03 -5.64
C PRO A 25 0.42 -15.53 -7.03
N LEU A 26 0.15 -14.74 -8.06
CA LEU A 26 0.45 -15.04 -9.46
C LEU A 26 1.95 -14.97 -9.77
N ALA A 27 2.69 -14.15 -9.01
CA ALA A 27 4.12 -13.93 -9.20
C ALA A 27 4.85 -13.80 -7.85
N ALA A 28 6.16 -14.05 -7.86
CA ALA A 28 7.02 -13.72 -6.74
C ALA A 28 7.44 -12.25 -6.81
N TYR A 29 7.33 -11.53 -5.70
CA TYR A 29 7.72 -10.11 -5.64
C TYR A 29 8.12 -9.70 -4.23
N VAL A 30 8.76 -8.54 -4.14
CA VAL A 30 9.07 -7.88 -2.86
C VAL A 30 8.39 -6.52 -2.83
N VAL A 31 7.84 -6.15 -1.68
CA VAL A 31 7.21 -4.84 -1.45
C VAL A 31 7.78 -4.22 -0.19
N LEU A 32 8.10 -2.93 -0.24
CA LEU A 32 8.44 -2.11 0.91
C LEU A 32 7.19 -1.91 1.77
N THR A 33 7.21 -2.39 3.01
CA THR A 33 6.07 -2.29 3.94
C THR A 33 6.23 -1.18 4.97
N SER A 34 7.47 -0.91 5.40
CA SER A 34 7.76 0.17 6.34
C SER A 34 9.23 0.59 6.26
N VAL A 35 9.49 1.81 6.71
CA VAL A 35 10.84 2.34 6.88
C VAL A 35 10.94 2.90 8.28
N ALA A 36 11.99 2.52 9.01
CA ALA A 36 12.24 2.97 10.37
C ALA A 36 13.61 3.62 10.49
N HIS A 37 13.77 4.50 11.48
CA HIS A 37 15.10 4.95 11.88
C HIS A 37 15.83 3.79 12.57
N ALA A 38 17.01 3.40 12.07
CA ALA A 38 17.78 2.28 12.61
C ALA A 38 18.29 2.51 14.05
N GLY A 39 18.16 3.74 14.57
CA GLY A 39 18.46 4.11 15.95
C GLY A 39 17.27 4.04 16.92
N GLY A 40 16.06 3.68 16.45
CA GLY A 40 14.87 3.57 17.29
C GLY A 40 13.99 4.82 17.36
N ASP A 41 14.25 5.84 16.53
CA ASP A 41 13.47 7.10 16.48
C ASP A 41 12.07 6.96 15.84
N GLY A 42 11.55 5.72 15.73
CA GLY A 42 10.24 5.42 15.18
C GLY A 42 10.23 5.05 13.69
N ILE A 43 9.01 4.90 13.17
CA ILE A 43 8.69 4.49 11.79
C ILE A 43 8.25 5.74 11.03
N LEU A 44 8.68 5.86 9.77
CA LEU A 44 8.22 6.91 8.87
C LEU A 44 6.71 6.79 8.63
N SER A 45 6.03 7.92 8.55
CA SER A 45 4.60 7.95 8.17
C SER A 45 4.42 7.46 6.73
N PRO A 46 3.21 7.02 6.33
CA PRO A 46 2.94 6.63 4.94
C PRO A 46 3.35 7.69 3.91
N ALA A 47 3.09 8.97 4.19
CA ALA A 47 3.49 10.08 3.33
C ALA A 47 5.03 10.19 3.20
N GLN A 48 5.77 10.00 4.30
CA GLN A 48 7.24 10.01 4.28
C GLN A 48 7.81 8.79 3.55
N VAL A 49 7.18 7.62 3.69
CA VAL A 49 7.54 6.41 2.92
C VAL A 49 7.33 6.65 1.43
N LEU A 50 6.21 7.24 1.01
CA LEU A 50 5.95 7.59 -0.39
C LEU A 50 7.01 8.54 -0.95
N GLN A 51 7.36 9.60 -0.21
CA GLN A 51 8.41 10.55 -0.62
C GLN A 51 9.75 9.84 -0.85
N LEU A 52 10.17 9.00 0.11
CA LEU A 52 11.43 8.27 0.02
C LEU A 52 11.40 7.25 -1.14
N ALA A 53 10.32 6.48 -1.25
CA ALA A 53 10.17 5.48 -2.30
C ALA A 53 10.13 6.10 -3.69
N THR A 54 9.51 7.26 -3.86
CA THR A 54 9.53 8.04 -5.12
C THR A 54 10.94 8.47 -5.48
N ALA A 55 11.66 9.07 -4.52
CA ALA A 55 13.00 9.55 -4.77
C ALA A 55 14.00 8.42 -5.09
N TRP A 56 13.82 7.23 -4.49
CA TRP A 56 14.78 6.13 -4.57
C TRP A 56 14.29 4.96 -5.44
N ARG A 57 13.10 5.09 -6.06
CA ARG A 57 12.39 4.04 -6.81
C ARG A 57 12.34 2.70 -6.07
N LEU A 58 11.99 2.74 -4.78
CA LEU A 58 11.82 1.55 -3.96
C LEU A 58 10.49 0.86 -4.29
N PRO A 59 10.42 -0.48 -4.32
CA PRO A 59 9.26 -1.21 -4.79
C PRO A 59 8.10 -1.10 -3.79
N LEU A 60 7.04 -0.37 -4.13
CA LEU A 60 5.79 -0.32 -3.37
C LEU A 60 4.74 -1.26 -3.99
N ASN A 61 3.69 -1.62 -3.26
CA ASN A 61 2.54 -2.29 -3.87
C ASN A 61 1.57 -1.23 -4.40
N GLN A 62 0.57 -1.66 -5.18
CA GLN A 62 -0.62 -0.83 -5.38
C GLN A 62 -1.22 -0.46 -4.03
N ALA A 63 -1.55 0.81 -3.84
CA ALA A 63 -2.15 1.29 -2.62
C ALA A 63 -3.10 2.47 -2.88
N TRP A 64 -4.14 2.56 -2.06
CA TRP A 64 -5.13 3.65 -2.09
C TRP A 64 -4.92 4.55 -0.87
N PHE A 65 -4.82 5.85 -1.14
CA PHE A 65 -4.57 6.89 -0.16
C PHE A 65 -5.87 7.55 0.23
N VAL A 66 -6.35 7.27 1.44
CA VAL A 66 -7.60 7.85 1.94
C VAL A 66 -7.33 8.91 3.00
N PRO A 67 -8.08 10.04 2.98
CA PRO A 67 -8.08 11.00 4.07
C PRO A 67 -8.43 10.32 5.40
N TRP A 68 -7.76 10.74 6.47
CA TRP A 68 -7.93 10.15 7.80
C TRP A 68 -9.39 10.14 8.27
N GLU A 69 -10.16 11.18 7.97
CA GLU A 69 -11.56 11.30 8.32
C GLU A 69 -12.47 10.27 7.65
N SER A 70 -12.06 9.73 6.50
CA SER A 70 -12.80 8.72 5.74
C SER A 70 -12.32 7.29 6.02
N ALA A 71 -11.13 7.13 6.61
CA ALA A 71 -10.45 5.85 6.77
C ALA A 71 -11.32 4.79 7.48
N MET A 72 -11.99 5.16 8.58
CA MET A 72 -12.82 4.22 9.35
C MET A 72 -14.03 3.71 8.55
N ALA A 73 -14.68 4.61 7.81
CA ALA A 73 -15.85 4.25 7.01
C ALA A 73 -15.46 3.31 5.86
N VAL A 74 -14.37 3.63 5.16
CA VAL A 74 -13.82 2.81 4.08
C VAL A 74 -13.39 1.44 4.59
N GLU A 75 -12.66 1.37 5.70
CA GLU A 75 -12.24 0.10 6.31
C GLU A 75 -13.46 -0.76 6.68
N THR A 76 -14.48 -0.15 7.29
CA THR A 76 -15.69 -0.87 7.68
C THR A 76 -16.37 -1.51 6.47
N GLU A 77 -16.50 -0.77 5.37
CA GLU A 77 -17.15 -1.26 4.15
C GLU A 77 -16.36 -2.39 3.48
N LEU A 78 -15.04 -2.19 3.31
CA LEU A 78 -14.14 -3.23 2.80
C LEU A 78 -14.17 -4.49 3.68
N HIS A 79 -14.13 -4.32 5.00
CA HIS A 79 -14.10 -5.43 5.95
C HIS A 79 -15.37 -6.28 5.89
N GLN A 80 -16.54 -5.64 5.78
CA GLN A 80 -17.82 -6.33 5.67
C GLN A 80 -17.97 -7.11 4.36
N ALA A 81 -17.39 -6.57 3.28
CA ALA A 81 -17.53 -7.14 1.95
C ALA A 81 -16.34 -8.02 1.51
N ARG A 82 -15.30 -8.19 2.34
CA ARG A 82 -14.01 -8.80 1.95
C ARG A 82 -14.06 -10.20 1.31
N TRP A 83 -15.16 -10.93 1.53
CA TRP A 83 -15.35 -12.28 1.00
C TRP A 83 -16.15 -12.35 -0.29
N THR A 84 -16.83 -11.26 -0.64
CA THR A 84 -17.79 -11.21 -1.75
C THR A 84 -17.49 -10.10 -2.74
N MET A 85 -16.70 -9.10 -2.35
CA MET A 85 -16.30 -7.97 -3.17
C MET A 85 -15.12 -8.35 -4.06
N THR A 86 -15.22 -7.96 -5.32
CA THR A 86 -14.17 -8.03 -6.34
C THR A 86 -13.25 -6.81 -6.27
N ASP A 87 -12.04 -6.90 -6.82
CA ASP A 87 -11.12 -5.76 -6.93
C ASP A 87 -11.76 -4.57 -7.65
N SER A 88 -12.55 -4.83 -8.70
CA SER A 88 -13.22 -3.76 -9.46
C SER A 88 -14.27 -3.01 -8.63
N GLU A 89 -14.92 -3.69 -7.70
CA GLU A 89 -15.88 -3.08 -6.77
C GLU A 89 -15.15 -2.29 -5.68
N ALA A 90 -14.01 -2.80 -5.19
CA ALA A 90 -13.16 -2.06 -4.26
C ALA A 90 -12.58 -0.79 -4.91
N ASP A 91 -12.11 -0.87 -6.15
CA ASP A 91 -11.64 0.28 -6.93
C ASP A 91 -12.73 1.32 -7.10
N ALA A 92 -13.96 0.90 -7.45
CA ALA A 92 -15.09 1.79 -7.59
C ALA A 92 -15.40 2.52 -6.27
N LEU A 93 -15.41 1.80 -5.14
CA LEU A 93 -15.59 2.37 -3.81
C LEU A 93 -14.50 3.41 -3.48
N LEU A 94 -13.25 3.07 -3.75
CA LEU A 94 -12.10 3.89 -3.35
C LEU A 94 -11.88 5.11 -4.23
N SER A 95 -12.25 5.03 -5.51
CA SER A 95 -12.09 6.11 -6.49
C SER A 95 -12.72 7.44 -6.08
N ALA A 96 -13.73 7.41 -5.20
CA ALA A 96 -14.41 8.60 -4.68
C ALA A 96 -13.76 9.17 -3.41
N THR A 97 -12.83 8.44 -2.79
CA THR A 97 -12.32 8.75 -1.45
C THR A 97 -10.87 9.18 -1.43
N GLY A 98 -10.11 8.99 -2.51
CA GLY A 98 -8.67 9.17 -2.49
C GLY A 98 -8.02 9.10 -3.86
N VAL A 99 -6.69 8.99 -3.85
CA VAL A 99 -5.88 8.68 -5.04
C VAL A 99 -5.19 7.34 -4.85
N GLU A 100 -4.76 6.69 -5.92
CA GLU A 100 -3.99 5.46 -5.84
C GLU A 100 -2.59 5.62 -6.41
N GLN A 101 -1.69 4.72 -6.04
CA GLN A 101 -0.37 4.56 -6.63
C GLN A 101 -0.22 3.14 -7.21
N ARG A 102 0.49 2.99 -8.34
CA ARG A 102 0.77 1.69 -8.96
C ARG A 102 2.26 1.47 -9.25
N PHE A 103 2.85 0.43 -8.68
CA PHE A 103 4.15 -0.13 -9.12
C PHE A 103 3.96 -1.58 -9.58
N LEU A 104 3.51 -2.41 -8.65
CA LEU A 104 3.00 -3.74 -8.90
C LEU A 104 1.49 -3.65 -8.72
N ARG A 105 0.72 -3.85 -9.79
CA ARG A 105 -0.74 -3.84 -9.68
C ARG A 105 -1.17 -5.09 -8.91
N HIS A 106 -2.12 -4.91 -8.01
CA HIS A 106 -2.69 -5.96 -7.19
C HIS A 106 -3.24 -7.10 -8.06
N VAL A 107 -3.98 -6.78 -9.13
CA VAL A 107 -4.50 -7.79 -10.07
C VAL A 107 -3.39 -8.60 -10.76
N ASP A 108 -2.20 -8.03 -10.97
CA ASP A 108 -1.08 -8.73 -11.62
C ASP A 108 -0.29 -9.60 -10.63
N THR A 109 -0.37 -9.32 -9.32
CA THR A 109 0.41 -10.00 -8.29
C THR A 109 -0.42 -10.95 -7.43
N GLN A 110 -1.61 -10.51 -7.00
CA GLN A 110 -2.52 -11.22 -6.12
C GLN A 110 -3.76 -11.78 -6.85
N GLY A 111 -4.12 -11.22 -8.01
CA GLY A 111 -5.37 -11.58 -8.70
C GLY A 111 -6.60 -10.95 -8.06
N GLU A 112 -7.81 -11.44 -8.38
CA GLU A 112 -9.09 -10.85 -7.96
C GLU A 112 -9.50 -11.17 -6.50
N VAL A 113 -8.56 -11.14 -5.56
CA VAL A 113 -8.82 -11.38 -4.13
C VAL A 113 -8.39 -10.18 -3.31
N LEU A 114 -9.19 -9.77 -2.32
CA LEU A 114 -8.87 -8.62 -1.47
C LEU A 114 -7.75 -8.90 -0.43
N GLU A 115 -7.27 -10.14 -0.33
CA GLU A 115 -6.11 -10.47 0.52
C GLU A 115 -4.85 -9.76 0.00
N GLY A 116 -4.19 -8.97 0.84
CA GLY A 116 -3.03 -8.16 0.44
C GLY A 116 -3.37 -6.80 -0.16
N PHE A 117 -4.66 -6.43 -0.21
CA PHE A 117 -5.12 -5.10 -0.60
C PHE A 117 -4.66 -4.04 0.42
N VAL A 118 -3.99 -2.98 -0.02
CA VAL A 118 -3.35 -2.00 0.87
C VAL A 118 -4.08 -0.66 0.86
N LEU A 119 -4.79 -0.36 1.96
CA LEU A 119 -5.36 0.96 2.23
C LEU A 119 -4.42 1.76 3.15
N MET A 120 -4.00 2.95 2.71
CA MET A 120 -3.20 3.87 3.52
C MET A 120 -4.04 5.07 3.96
N ALA A 121 -4.38 5.09 5.24
CA ALA A 121 -4.99 6.27 5.87
C ALA A 121 -3.91 7.33 6.12
N LEU A 122 -4.20 8.57 5.71
CA LEU A 122 -3.23 9.65 5.73
C LEU A 122 -3.65 10.79 6.66
N ASP A 123 -2.75 11.16 7.55
CA ASP A 123 -2.77 12.45 8.27
C ASP A 123 -2.00 13.53 7.47
N GLU A 124 -2.15 13.49 6.14
CA GLU A 124 -1.65 14.48 5.20
C GLU A 124 -2.68 14.63 4.08
N ARG A 125 -2.75 15.81 3.46
CA ARG A 125 -3.72 16.04 2.40
C ARG A 125 -3.33 15.29 1.13
N VAL A 126 -4.29 14.58 0.56
CA VAL A 126 -4.09 13.76 -0.64
C VAL A 126 -3.57 14.58 -1.83
N ASP A 127 -4.04 15.83 -2.00
CA ASP A 127 -3.61 16.73 -3.08
C ASP A 127 -2.12 17.10 -3.01
N ARG A 128 -1.49 16.98 -1.84
CA ARG A 128 -0.04 17.19 -1.68
C ARG A 128 0.79 15.98 -2.07
N LEU A 129 0.20 14.79 -2.07
CA LEU A 129 0.87 13.55 -2.41
C LEU A 129 0.72 13.19 -3.88
N GLU A 130 -0.35 13.66 -4.54
CA GLU A 130 -0.65 13.40 -5.95
C GLU A 130 0.55 13.66 -6.90
N PRO A 131 1.34 14.75 -6.77
CA PRO A 131 2.52 14.94 -7.62
C PRO A 131 3.61 13.87 -7.42
N LEU A 132 3.73 13.33 -6.20
CA LEU A 132 4.70 12.27 -5.90
C LEU A 132 4.25 10.94 -6.49
N VAL A 133 2.96 10.64 -6.42
CA VAL A 133 2.34 9.49 -7.08
C VAL A 133 2.62 9.52 -8.57
N HIS A 134 2.35 10.65 -9.24
CA HIS A 134 2.64 10.81 -10.67
C HIS A 134 4.13 10.72 -11.03
N ALA A 135 5.02 11.16 -10.14
CA ALA A 135 6.46 11.07 -10.38
C ALA A 135 7.02 9.65 -10.13
N TYR A 136 6.30 8.85 -9.34
CA TYR A 136 6.66 7.49 -9.02
C TYR A 136 6.38 6.54 -10.20
N GLU A 137 5.18 6.67 -10.82
CA GLU A 137 4.76 5.93 -12.03
C GLU A 137 5.67 6.22 -13.24
#